data_AF-A0A368FLN8-F1
#
_entry.id   AF-A0A368FLN8-F1
#
_cell.length_a   1.000
_cell.length_b   1.000
_cell.length_c   1.000
_cell.angle_alpha   90.00
_cell.angle_beta   90.00
_cell.angle_gamma   90.00
#
_symmetry.space_group_name_H-M   'P 1'
#
loop_
_entity.id
_entity.type
_entity.pdbx_description
1 polymer ?
#
loop_
_entity_poly.entity_id
_entity_poly.type
_entity_poly.pdbx_seq_one_letter_code
_entity_poly.pdbx_strand_id
1 'polypeptide(L)'
;MAKSLEVEEWWFTIKGLVYLPRRLHREVQALAAPPVPREHAAYAACAEFLKYLRDTWYTGMFSGLWDKFGIEELRTTNLAESYHSQLNTLIEGDHPTLTKLILVLRDLDGEAQSALITLEQEPSHTKHIRRKDRERRERVAHMMTSFNTDYQAGVSRMAVDEYCSYMARFVAESAA
;
A
#
# COMPACT_ATOMS: atom_id res chain seq x y z
N MET A 1 -25.90 -15.92 0.45
CA MET A 1 -25.95 -15.14 1.70
C MET A 1 -25.71 -13.69 1.35
N ALA A 2 -26.57 -12.76 1.77
CA ALA A 2 -26.29 -11.34 1.62
C ALA A 2 -25.05 -11.00 2.48
N LYS A 3 -24.15 -10.17 1.95
CA LYS A 3 -23.00 -9.67 2.72
C LYS A 3 -23.54 -8.75 3.82
N SER A 4 -23.07 -8.92 5.06
CA SER A 4 -23.42 -8.00 6.14
C SER A 4 -22.81 -6.63 5.85
N LEU A 5 -23.64 -5.59 5.88
CA LEU A 5 -23.21 -4.20 5.68
C LEU A 5 -22.13 -3.81 6.69
N GLU A 6 -22.25 -4.27 7.93
CA GLU A 6 -21.31 -3.99 9.01
C GLU A 6 -19.91 -4.54 8.67
N VAL A 7 -19.85 -5.73 8.07
CA VAL A 7 -18.59 -6.36 7.63
C VAL A 7 -18.00 -5.61 6.44
N GLU A 8 -18.85 -5.11 5.53
CA GLU A 8 -18.38 -4.33 4.38
C GLU A 8 -17.79 -2.99 4.83
N GLU A 9 -18.50 -2.23 5.66
CA GLU A 9 -18.03 -0.94 6.20
C GLU A 9 -16.73 -1.11 6.99
N TRP A 10 -16.67 -2.11 7.86
CA TRP A 10 -15.47 -2.48 8.61
C TRP A 10 -14.27 -2.77 7.70
N TRP A 11 -14.49 -3.55 6.64
CA TRP A 11 -13.45 -3.84 5.66
C TRP A 11 -13.01 -2.57 4.91
N PHE A 12 -13.95 -1.67 4.60
CA PHE A 12 -13.62 -0.37 4.01
C PHE A 12 -12.72 0.45 4.94
N THR A 13 -13.04 0.57 6.22
CA THR A 13 -12.18 1.27 7.19
C THR A 13 -10.79 0.65 7.25
N ILE A 14 -10.67 -0.68 7.30
CA ILE A 14 -9.37 -1.37 7.35
C ILE A 14 -8.51 -1.08 6.12
N LYS A 15 -9.09 -1.04 4.91
CA LYS A 15 -8.33 -0.69 3.69
C LYS A 15 -7.72 0.71 3.78
N GLY A 16 -8.41 1.67 4.41
CA GLY A 16 -7.96 3.05 4.55
C GLY A 16 -6.73 3.22 5.44
N LEU A 17 -6.45 2.26 6.33
CA LEU A 17 -5.33 2.28 7.27
C LEU A 17 -3.98 2.50 6.59
N VAL A 18 -3.83 2.04 5.35
CA VAL A 18 -2.58 2.20 4.59
C VAL A 18 -2.18 3.68 4.43
N TYR A 19 -3.13 4.61 4.53
CA TYR A 19 -2.89 6.05 4.45
C TYR A 19 -3.01 6.76 5.80
N LEU A 20 -3.19 6.02 6.90
CA LEU A 20 -3.23 6.59 8.24
C LEU A 20 -1.82 6.56 8.84
N PRO A 21 -1.37 7.60 9.58
CA PRO A 21 -0.11 7.50 10.31
C PRO A 21 -0.16 6.36 11.33
N ARG A 22 0.86 5.48 11.34
CA ARG A 22 0.93 4.29 12.20
C ARG A 22 0.60 4.53 13.68
N ARG A 23 0.98 5.69 14.22
CA ARG A 23 0.71 6.10 15.61
C ARG A 23 -0.79 6.19 15.95
N LEU A 24 -1.65 6.37 14.94
CA LEU A 24 -3.09 6.53 15.08
C LEU A 24 -3.87 5.23 14.89
N HIS A 25 -3.22 4.15 14.51
CA HIS A 25 -3.90 2.87 14.24
C HIS A 25 -4.59 2.33 15.50
N ARG A 26 -4.04 2.63 16.68
CA ARG A 26 -4.66 2.26 17.97
C ARG A 26 -6.01 2.95 18.24
N GLU A 27 -6.29 4.06 17.56
CA GLU A 27 -7.54 4.81 17.73
C GLU A 27 -8.66 4.27 16.82
N VAL A 28 -8.33 3.44 15.83
CA VAL A 28 -9.26 2.88 14.85
C VAL A 28 -10.06 1.74 15.46
N GLN A 29 -11.37 1.91 15.56
CA GLN A 29 -12.24 0.93 16.21
C GLN A 29 -12.27 -0.41 15.46
N ALA A 30 -12.17 -0.37 14.13
CA ALA A 30 -12.15 -1.56 13.30
C ALA A 30 -11.00 -2.54 13.62
N LEU A 31 -9.92 -2.09 14.25
CA LEU A 31 -8.81 -2.95 14.67
C LEU A 31 -8.99 -3.56 16.07
N ALA A 32 -9.91 -3.03 16.86
CA ALA A 32 -10.12 -3.46 18.25
C ALA A 32 -10.93 -4.76 18.33
N ALA A 33 -11.98 -4.90 17.51
CA ALA A 33 -12.87 -6.05 17.54
C ALA A 33 -13.55 -6.29 16.18
N PRO A 34 -14.05 -7.52 15.93
CA PRO A 34 -14.95 -7.80 14.81
C PRO A 34 -16.18 -6.87 14.82
N PRO A 35 -16.74 -6.53 13.64
CA PRO A 35 -17.84 -5.58 13.52
C PRO A 35 -19.20 -6.17 13.88
N VAL A 36 -19.26 -7.46 14.20
CA VAL A 36 -20.48 -8.22 14.44
C VAL A 36 -20.41 -8.95 15.79
N PRO A 37 -21.55 -9.31 16.41
CA PRO A 37 -21.59 -10.15 17.62
C PRO A 37 -21.02 -11.55 17.40
N ARG A 38 -20.69 -12.25 18.50
CA ARG A 38 -20.07 -13.60 18.47
C ARG A 38 -20.92 -14.66 17.80
N GLU A 39 -22.23 -14.49 17.87
CA GLU A 39 -23.25 -15.38 17.34
C GLU A 39 -23.37 -15.24 15.81
N HIS A 40 -22.86 -14.14 15.24
CA HIS A 40 -22.93 -13.89 13.81
C HIS A 40 -21.93 -14.78 13.04
N ALA A 41 -22.38 -15.38 11.93
CA ALA A 41 -21.58 -16.33 11.16
C ALA A 41 -20.22 -15.76 10.68
N ALA A 42 -20.13 -14.44 10.46
CA ALA A 42 -18.89 -13.78 10.04
C ALA A 42 -17.90 -13.47 11.17
N TYR A 43 -18.29 -13.63 12.45
CA TYR A 43 -17.45 -13.25 13.58
C TYR A 43 -16.10 -13.95 13.58
N ALA A 44 -16.10 -15.28 13.46
CA ALA A 44 -14.89 -16.09 13.51
C ALA A 44 -13.89 -15.67 12.41
N ALA A 45 -14.38 -15.47 11.19
CA ALA A 45 -13.55 -15.02 10.06
C ALA A 45 -12.95 -13.62 10.30
N CYS A 46 -13.73 -12.68 10.84
CA CYS A 46 -13.23 -11.34 11.16
C CYS A 46 -12.19 -11.37 12.28
N ALA A 47 -12.38 -12.20 13.30
CA ALA A 47 -11.44 -12.36 14.41
C ALA A 47 -10.11 -13.00 13.95
N GLU A 48 -10.19 -14.06 13.14
CA GLU A 48 -9.04 -14.70 12.49
C GLU A 48 -8.27 -13.71 11.62
N PHE A 49 -8.98 -12.89 10.84
CA PHE A 49 -8.36 -11.83 10.04
C PHE A 49 -7.60 -10.81 10.89
N LEU A 50 -8.20 -10.31 11.97
CA LEU A 50 -7.52 -9.34 12.87
C LEU A 50 -6.27 -9.93 13.52
N LYS A 51 -6.31 -11.22 13.88
CA LYS A 51 -5.15 -11.95 14.39
C LYS A 51 -4.07 -12.04 13.32
N TYR A 52 -4.41 -12.50 12.11
CA TYR A 52 -3.49 -12.56 10.99
C TYR A 52 -2.86 -11.20 10.67
N LEU A 53 -3.68 -10.14 10.59
CA LEU A 53 -3.23 -8.78 10.31
C LEU A 53 -2.20 -8.32 11.35
N ARG A 54 -2.47 -8.57 12.64
CA ARG A 54 -1.56 -8.23 13.73
C ARG A 54 -0.24 -9.00 13.61
N ASP A 55 -0.33 -10.33 13.60
CA ASP A 55 0.81 -11.21 13.71
C ASP A 55 1.72 -11.12 12.49
N THR A 56 1.15 -10.88 11.30
CA THR A 56 1.87 -10.87 10.02
C THR A 56 2.31 -9.46 9.61
N TRP A 57 1.42 -8.47 9.71
CA TRP A 57 1.62 -7.14 9.10
C TRP A 57 1.95 -6.04 10.11
N TYR A 58 1.64 -6.20 11.41
CA TYR A 58 2.06 -5.24 12.43
C TYR A 58 3.33 -5.66 13.16
N THR A 59 3.46 -6.94 13.50
CA THR A 59 4.60 -7.46 14.29
C THR A 59 5.48 -8.44 13.52
N GLY A 60 4.97 -9.00 12.42
CA GLY A 60 5.66 -10.03 11.66
C GLY A 60 6.66 -9.49 10.63
N MET A 61 7.13 -10.41 9.78
CA MET A 61 8.13 -10.18 8.73
C MET A 61 7.76 -9.08 7.74
N PHE A 62 6.47 -8.80 7.56
CA PHE A 62 5.96 -7.78 6.63
C PHE A 62 5.63 -6.45 7.31
N SER A 63 6.02 -6.26 8.58
CA SER A 63 5.82 -4.99 9.30
C SER A 63 6.41 -3.82 8.51
N GLY A 64 5.56 -2.82 8.23
CA GLY A 64 5.96 -1.58 7.56
C GLY A 64 5.88 -1.61 6.02
N LEU A 65 5.72 -2.77 5.38
CA LEU A 65 5.60 -2.84 3.92
C LEU A 65 4.27 -2.27 3.39
N TRP A 66 3.22 -2.35 4.20
CA TRP A 66 1.87 -1.98 3.79
C TRP A 66 1.55 -0.50 4.04
N ASP A 67 2.28 0.17 4.93
CA ASP A 67 2.13 1.59 5.26
C ASP A 67 2.47 2.47 4.04
N LYS A 68 1.53 3.31 3.60
CA LYS A 68 1.73 4.31 2.52
C LYS A 68 1.82 5.72 3.07
N PHE A 69 1.64 5.93 4.37
CA PHE A 69 1.57 7.28 4.92
C PHE A 69 2.92 7.99 4.72
N GLY A 70 2.88 9.15 4.07
CA GLY A 70 4.08 9.93 3.76
C GLY A 70 4.99 9.34 2.66
N ILE A 71 4.54 8.31 1.93
CA ILE A 71 5.27 7.75 0.79
C ILE A 71 4.62 8.24 -0.52
N GLU A 72 5.26 9.21 -1.18
CA GLU A 72 4.69 9.88 -2.35
C GLU A 72 5.14 9.28 -3.70
N GLU A 73 6.34 8.67 -3.76
CA GLU A 73 6.97 8.36 -5.06
C GLU A 73 7.43 6.91 -5.23
N LEU A 74 8.17 6.36 -4.26
CA LEU A 74 8.86 5.07 -4.41
C LEU A 74 8.47 4.09 -3.30
N ARG A 75 8.06 2.89 -3.71
CA ARG A 75 7.90 1.74 -2.82
C ARG A 75 8.86 0.64 -3.23
N THR A 76 9.51 0.03 -2.25
CA THR A 76 10.37 -1.13 -2.44
C THR A 76 9.63 -2.29 -3.11
N THR A 77 8.33 -2.46 -2.85
CA THR A 77 7.48 -3.46 -3.51
C THR A 77 7.28 -3.16 -4.99
N ASN A 78 7.01 -1.90 -5.36
CA ASN A 78 6.83 -1.50 -6.76
C ASN A 78 8.14 -1.69 -7.54
N LEU A 79 9.29 -1.43 -6.91
CA LEU A 79 10.60 -1.68 -7.50
C LEU A 79 10.83 -3.17 -7.72
N ALA A 80 10.53 -4.02 -6.72
CA ALA A 80 10.65 -5.46 -6.83
C ALA A 80 9.72 -6.04 -7.92
N GLU A 81 8.45 -5.64 -7.94
CA GLU A 81 7.48 -6.06 -8.97
C GLU A 81 7.92 -5.63 -10.38
N SER A 82 8.36 -4.38 -10.54
CA SER A 82 8.88 -3.88 -11.82
C SER A 82 10.11 -4.66 -12.27
N TYR A 83 11.03 -4.95 -11.35
CA TYR A 83 12.24 -5.72 -11.62
C TYR A 83 11.91 -7.17 -12.01
N HIS A 84 11.03 -7.83 -11.26
CA HIS A 84 10.59 -9.19 -11.60
C HIS A 84 9.83 -9.25 -12.93
N SER A 85 9.01 -8.24 -13.25
CA SER A 85 8.34 -8.15 -14.55
C SER A 85 9.34 -8.01 -15.70
N GLN A 86 10.36 -7.16 -15.54
CA GLN A 86 11.45 -7.02 -16.52
C GLN A 86 12.22 -8.33 -16.69
N LEU A 87 12.58 -8.99 -15.59
CA LEU A 87 13.24 -10.30 -15.64
C LEU A 87 12.40 -11.32 -16.40
N ASN A 88 11.12 -11.44 -16.10
CA ASN A 88 10.22 -12.37 -16.79
C ASN A 88 10.07 -12.05 -18.29
N THR A 89 10.19 -10.78 -18.67
CA THR A 89 10.14 -10.36 -20.08
C THR A 89 11.43 -10.70 -20.82
N LEU A 90 12.58 -10.52 -20.17
CA LEU A 90 13.90 -10.72 -20.78
C LEU A 90 14.34 -12.18 -20.77
N ILE A 91 13.88 -12.95 -19.78
CA ILE A 91 14.18 -14.38 -19.64
C ILE A 91 13.07 -15.17 -20.33
N GLU A 92 13.27 -15.51 -21.60
CA GLU A 92 12.34 -16.41 -22.28
C GLU A 92 12.45 -17.83 -21.68
N GLY A 93 11.36 -18.32 -21.09
CA GLY A 93 11.18 -19.67 -20.57
C GLY A 93 11.34 -19.81 -19.04
N ASP A 94 10.60 -20.76 -18.44
CA ASP A 94 10.54 -20.95 -16.98
C ASP A 94 11.87 -21.39 -16.34
N HIS A 95 12.80 -21.91 -17.15
CA HIS A 95 14.07 -22.47 -16.69
C HIS A 95 15.24 -22.03 -17.59
N PRO A 96 15.75 -20.80 -17.43
CA PRO A 96 16.93 -20.35 -18.16
C PRO A 96 18.19 -21.08 -17.74
N THR A 97 19.14 -21.19 -18.67
CA THR A 97 20.50 -21.61 -18.32
C THR A 97 21.18 -20.54 -17.46
N LEU A 98 22.12 -20.96 -16.59
CA LEU A 98 22.87 -20.03 -15.74
C LEU A 98 23.56 -18.92 -16.55
N THR A 99 24.11 -19.27 -17.71
CA THR A 99 24.74 -18.31 -18.63
C THR A 99 23.73 -17.26 -19.13
N LYS A 100 22.52 -17.67 -19.52
CA LYS A 100 21.47 -16.74 -19.98
C LYS A 100 21.05 -15.80 -18.85
N LEU A 101 20.87 -16.34 -17.65
CA LEU A 101 20.54 -15.54 -16.47
C LEU A 101 21.62 -14.49 -16.16
N ILE A 102 22.89 -14.89 -16.14
CA ILE A 102 24.02 -13.96 -15.86
C ILE A 102 24.09 -12.84 -16.89
N LEU A 103 23.88 -13.15 -18.18
CA LEU A 103 23.90 -12.15 -19.24
C LEU A 103 22.78 -11.12 -19.06
N VAL A 104 21.54 -11.58 -18.84
CA VAL A 104 20.38 -10.70 -18.61
C VAL A 104 20.60 -9.82 -17.37
N LEU A 105 21.10 -10.38 -16.27
CA LEU A 105 21.37 -9.61 -15.06
C LEU A 105 22.43 -8.53 -15.27
N ARG A 106 23.49 -8.83 -16.03
CA ARG A 106 24.54 -7.86 -16.36
C ARG A 106 24.01 -6.72 -17.23
N ASP A 107 23.16 -7.04 -18.19
CA ASP A 107 22.60 -6.04 -19.10
C ASP A 107 21.62 -5.12 -18.34
N LEU A 108 20.79 -5.66 -17.45
CA LEU A 108 19.95 -4.89 -16.53
C LEU A 108 20.76 -3.96 -15.62
N ASP A 109 21.90 -4.42 -15.10
CA ASP A 109 22.78 -3.60 -14.26
C ASP A 109 23.40 -2.44 -15.07
N GLY A 110 23.80 -2.71 -16.32
CA GLY A 110 24.30 -1.69 -17.25
C GLY A 110 23.25 -0.61 -17.59
N GLU A 111 21.99 -1.01 -17.81
CA GLU A 111 20.88 -0.08 -18.02
C GLU A 111 20.62 0.77 -16.77
N ALA A 112 20.61 0.15 -15.59
CA ALA A 112 20.41 0.85 -14.32
C ALA A 112 21.52 1.89 -14.06
N GLN A 113 22.79 1.54 -14.28
CA GLN A 113 23.92 2.45 -14.18
C GLN A 113 23.80 3.62 -15.17
N SER A 114 23.40 3.35 -16.41
CA SER A 114 23.19 4.39 -17.42
C SER A 114 22.05 5.34 -17.06
N ALA A 115 20.97 4.81 -16.49
CA ALA A 115 19.86 5.60 -15.97
C ALA A 115 20.29 6.47 -14.77
N LEU A 116 21.12 5.95 -13.86
CA LEU A 116 21.68 6.72 -12.75
C LEU A 116 22.55 7.88 -13.24
N ILE A 117 23.45 7.64 -14.19
CA ILE A 117 24.30 8.68 -14.79
C ILE A 117 23.44 9.78 -15.42
N THR A 118 22.37 9.40 -16.14
CA THR A 118 21.44 10.37 -16.72
C THR A 118 20.75 11.22 -15.64
N LEU A 119 20.30 10.60 -14.54
CA LEU A 119 19.67 11.32 -13.42
C LEU A 119 20.66 12.23 -12.68
N GLU A 120 21.93 11.84 -12.55
CA GLU A 120 22.98 12.67 -11.96
C GLU A 120 23.30 13.89 -12.83
N GLN A 121 23.29 13.71 -14.16
CA GLN A 121 23.54 14.79 -15.12
C GLN A 121 22.33 15.70 -15.33
N GLU A 122 21.12 15.17 -15.22
CA GLU A 122 19.87 15.92 -15.34
C GLU A 122 18.94 15.64 -14.14
N PRO A 123 19.17 16.30 -12.99
CA PRO A 123 18.36 16.09 -11.78
C PRO A 123 16.89 16.45 -11.93
N SER A 124 16.54 17.25 -12.95
CA SER A 124 15.16 17.61 -13.31
C SER A 124 14.42 16.51 -14.08
N HIS A 125 15.10 15.43 -14.47
CA HIS A 125 14.45 14.35 -15.20
C HIS A 125 13.46 13.60 -14.29
N THR A 126 12.18 13.97 -14.39
CA THR A 126 11.09 13.24 -13.74
C THR A 126 10.59 12.11 -14.64
N LYS A 127 10.28 10.94 -14.07
CA LYS A 127 9.57 9.89 -14.81
C LYS A 127 8.20 10.42 -15.23
N HIS A 128 7.82 10.20 -16.49
CA HIS A 128 6.50 10.57 -16.96
C HIS A 128 5.43 9.72 -16.26
N ILE A 129 4.55 10.38 -15.51
CA ILE A 129 3.38 9.78 -14.88
C ILE A 129 2.14 10.23 -15.64
N ARG A 130 1.22 9.30 -15.93
CA ARG A 130 -0.07 9.63 -16.56
C ARG A 130 -0.79 10.67 -15.71
N ARG A 131 -1.44 11.66 -16.35
CA ARG A 131 -2.12 12.77 -15.66
C ARG A 131 -3.05 12.30 -14.53
N LYS A 132 -3.89 11.29 -14.79
CA LYS A 132 -4.83 10.71 -13.81
C LYS A 132 -4.12 10.18 -12.55
N ASP A 133 -2.97 9.53 -12.71
CA ASP A 133 -2.22 8.96 -11.59
C ASP A 133 -1.54 10.05 -10.75
N ARG A 134 -1.02 11.08 -11.42
CA ARG A 134 -0.45 12.26 -10.74
C ARG A 134 -1.50 12.98 -9.90
N GLU A 135 -2.65 13.32 -10.49
CA GLU A 135 -3.76 13.97 -9.78
C GLU A 135 -4.25 13.13 -8.59
N ARG A 136 -4.28 11.80 -8.72
CA ARG A 136 -4.64 10.90 -7.62
C ARG A 136 -3.61 10.97 -6.49
N ARG A 137 -2.31 10.94 -6.81
CA ARG A 137 -1.23 11.04 -5.81
C ARG A 137 -1.27 12.39 -5.09
N GLU A 138 -1.46 13.48 -5.82
CA GLU A 138 -1.60 14.84 -5.25
C GLU A 138 -2.78 14.92 -4.27
N ARG A 139 -3.95 14.37 -4.64
CA ARG A 139 -5.11 14.31 -3.73
C ARG A 139 -4.81 13.51 -2.47
N VAL A 140 -4.20 12.33 -2.61
CA VAL A 140 -3.84 11.48 -1.47
C VAL A 140 -2.84 12.18 -0.55
N ALA A 141 -1.80 12.82 -1.10
CA ALA A 141 -0.80 13.58 -0.36
C ALA A 141 -1.43 14.77 0.39
N HIS A 142 -2.30 15.52 -0.28
CA HIS A 142 -3.04 16.63 0.33
C HIS A 142 -3.91 16.15 1.51
N MET A 143 -4.66 15.07 1.34
CA MET A 143 -5.51 14.51 2.40
C MET A 143 -4.70 14.00 3.60
N MET A 144 -3.59 13.31 3.36
CA MET A 144 -2.68 12.87 4.43
C MET A 144 -2.13 14.06 5.21
N THR A 145 -1.73 15.13 4.51
CA THR A 145 -1.16 16.34 5.12
C THR A 145 -2.21 17.12 5.93
N SER A 146 -3.40 17.33 5.36
CA SER A 146 -4.50 18.03 6.05
C SER A 146 -4.88 17.29 7.33
N PHE A 147 -5.17 15.99 7.22
CA PHE A 147 -5.58 15.19 8.37
C PHE A 147 -4.52 15.14 9.47
N ASN A 148 -3.24 15.05 9.09
CA ASN A 148 -2.14 15.06 10.04
C ASN A 148 -2.03 16.40 10.79
N THR A 149 -2.37 17.51 10.13
CA THR A 149 -2.41 18.86 10.73
C THR A 149 -3.59 18.99 11.68
N ASP A 150 -4.78 18.59 11.23
CA ASP A 150 -6.01 18.65 12.02
C ASP A 150 -5.89 17.79 13.29
N TYR A 151 -5.29 16.60 13.19
CA TYR A 151 -5.08 15.71 14.33
C TYR A 151 -4.23 16.35 15.44
N GLN A 152 -3.23 17.17 15.10
CA GLN A 152 -2.42 17.88 16.11
C GLN A 152 -3.26 18.91 16.90
N ALA A 153 -4.39 19.35 16.34
CA ALA A 153 -5.35 20.23 17.02
C ALA A 153 -6.38 19.49 17.89
N GLY A 154 -6.37 18.15 17.88
CA GLY A 154 -7.28 17.29 18.67
C GLY A 154 -8.47 16.81 17.85
N VAL A 155 -8.38 15.59 17.32
CA VAL A 155 -9.43 14.95 16.49
C VAL A 155 -10.04 13.75 17.21
N SER A 156 -11.35 13.55 17.03
CA SER A 156 -12.08 12.43 17.65
C SER A 156 -11.77 11.10 16.95
N ARG A 157 -12.02 9.97 17.64
CA ARG A 157 -11.90 8.63 17.06
C ARG A 157 -12.80 8.44 15.84
N MET A 158 -14.00 9.02 15.88
CA MET A 158 -14.95 8.97 14.77
C MET A 158 -14.38 9.59 13.50
N ALA A 159 -13.68 10.72 13.61
CA ALA A 159 -13.02 11.35 12.47
C ALA A 159 -11.83 10.53 11.92
N VAL A 160 -11.16 9.71 12.75
CA VAL A 160 -10.16 8.75 12.29
C VAL A 160 -10.81 7.65 11.43
N ASP A 161 -11.95 7.12 11.88
CA ASP A 161 -12.69 6.08 11.16
C ASP A 161 -13.30 6.62 9.83
N GLU A 162 -13.81 7.86 9.84
CA GLU A 162 -14.29 8.56 8.64
C GLU A 162 -13.16 8.80 7.63
N TYR A 163 -12.00 9.28 8.10
CA TYR A 163 -10.82 9.45 7.27
C TYR A 163 -10.42 8.13 6.59
N CYS A 164 -10.32 7.04 7.35
CA CYS A 164 -9.96 5.73 6.82
C CYS A 164 -10.98 5.27 5.77
N SER A 165 -12.27 5.40 6.07
CA SER A 165 -13.35 5.00 5.16
C SER A 165 -13.33 5.79 3.85
N TYR A 166 -13.00 7.09 3.89
CA TYR A 166 -12.81 7.90 2.70
C TYR A 166 -11.56 7.47 1.90
N MET A 167 -10.43 7.33 2.59
CA MET A 167 -9.13 7.00 1.97
C MET A 167 -9.11 5.61 1.33
N ALA A 168 -9.95 4.69 1.79
CA ALA A 168 -10.13 3.36 1.22
C ALA A 168 -10.51 3.37 -0.28
N ARG A 169 -11.15 4.44 -0.77
CA ARG A 169 -11.51 4.60 -2.19
C ARG A 169 -10.27 4.65 -3.08
N PHE A 170 -9.21 5.32 -2.62
CA PHE A 170 -7.95 5.39 -3.36
C PHE A 170 -7.17 4.07 -3.36
N VAL A 171 -7.44 3.16 -2.42
CA VAL A 171 -6.90 1.79 -2.45
C VAL A 171 -7.62 0.96 -3.52
N ALA A 172 -8.95 1.03 -3.55
CA ALA A 172 -9.78 0.27 -4.50
C ALA A 172 -9.52 0.68 -5.96
N GLU A 173 -9.26 1.96 -6.23
CA GLU A 173 -8.91 2.45 -7.57
C GLU A 173 -7.49 2.04 -8.04
N SER A 174 -6.64 1.54 -7.14
CA SER A 174 -5.28 1.11 -7.49
C SER A 174 -5.23 -0.28 -8.14
N ALA A 175 -6.33 -1.03 -8.11
CA ALA A 175 -6.41 -2.43 -8.54
C ALA A 175 -7.00 -2.63 -9.95
N ALA A 176 -7.05 -1.57 -10.77
CA ALA A 176 -7.58 -1.60 -12.14
C ALA A 176 -6.56 -1.06 -13.14
#